data_AF-A0A1D9PZK0-F1
#
_entry.id   AF-A0A1D9PZK0-F1
#
_cell.length_a   1.000
_cell.length_b   1.000
_cell.length_c   1.000
_cell.angle_alpha   90.00
_cell.angle_beta   90.00
_cell.angle_gamma   90.00
#
_symmetry.space_group_name_H-M   'P 1'
#
loop_
_entity.id
_entity.type
_entity.pdbx_description
1 polymer ?
#
loop_
_entity_poly.entity_id
_entity_poly.type
_entity_poly.pdbx_seq_one_letter_code
_entity_poly.pdbx_strand_id
1 'polypeptide(L)'
;MTEISAVSRVFSIPELFQEILSYLPQSCLLVTVQLVCKNWAIALTSPSLERALCFRPAIHNGPSTWSSLLEQQFGVFFDFSLTSNRNVIDSAAFDNLPWKRNLAAFKRADASWRDMLVFQPPAYEFAIERIKHDRGGLSHQTVILPCPDGLRMGMVWDIAQEWCLRRKHWLQMTGPEYEKEYRNPEVGYAEPMIPKMILHWHITCPRRGSRASLDDDWVSRGREEIDLFEI
;
A
#
# COMPACT_ATOMS: atom_id res chain seq x y z
N MET A 1 7.56 46.65 23.84
CA MET A 1 6.72 45.55 23.31
C MET A 1 7.20 45.29 21.90
N THR A 2 7.89 44.17 21.65
CA THR A 2 8.29 43.79 20.29
C THR A 2 7.05 43.27 19.57
N GLU A 3 6.56 44.01 18.57
CA GLU A 3 5.44 43.57 17.75
C GLU A 3 5.81 42.27 17.05
N ILE A 4 5.03 41.22 17.31
CA ILE A 4 5.14 39.95 16.62
C ILE A 4 4.64 40.17 15.20
N SER A 5 5.49 39.91 14.20
CA SER A 5 5.11 40.07 12.79
C SER A 5 3.86 39.25 12.46
N ALA A 6 3.07 39.69 11.48
CA ALA A 6 1.89 38.96 11.04
C ALA A 6 2.21 37.50 10.67
N VAL A 7 3.38 37.26 10.05
CA VAL A 7 3.88 35.92 9.73
C VAL A 7 4.10 35.08 10.98
N SER A 8 4.75 35.65 12.00
CA SER A 8 4.99 34.94 13.25
C SER A 8 3.70 34.64 14.00
N ARG A 9 2.68 35.52 13.92
CA ARG A 9 1.34 35.24 14.47
C ARG A 9 0.66 34.08 13.77
N VAL A 10 0.70 34.03 12.43
CA VAL A 10 0.10 32.94 11.64
C VAL A 10 0.74 31.59 11.96
N PHE A 11 2.08 31.51 11.98
CA PHE A 11 2.76 30.25 12.31
C PHE A 11 2.70 29.86 13.79
N SER A 12 2.27 30.76 14.67
CA SER A 12 2.02 30.44 16.08
C SER A 12 0.64 29.82 16.32
N ILE A 13 -0.27 29.89 15.34
CA ILE A 13 -1.61 29.31 15.41
C ILE A 13 -1.58 27.93 14.73
N PRO A 14 -1.70 26.81 15.48
CA PRO A 14 -1.55 25.47 14.92
C PRO A 14 -2.51 25.15 13.78
N GLU A 15 -3.75 25.63 13.85
CA GLU A 15 -4.80 25.38 12.85
C GLU A 15 -4.43 26.03 11.52
N LEU A 16 -4.09 27.33 11.54
CA LEU A 16 -3.67 28.04 10.32
C LEU A 16 -2.39 27.46 9.75
N PHE A 17 -1.45 27.08 10.60
CA PHE A 17 -0.21 26.46 10.15
C PHE A 17 -0.47 25.10 9.48
N GLN A 18 -1.33 24.26 10.06
CA GLN A 18 -1.70 22.97 9.47
C GLN A 18 -2.43 23.13 8.14
N GLU A 19 -3.34 24.12 8.03
CA GLU A 19 -4.00 24.43 6.76
C GLU A 19 -3.02 24.92 5.70
N ILE A 20 -2.04 25.74 6.05
CA ILE A 20 -0.99 26.14 5.09
C ILE A 20 -0.19 24.93 4.60
N LEU A 21 0.18 24.02 5.52
CA LEU A 21 0.89 22.80 5.16
C LEU A 21 0.03 21.85 4.31
N SER A 22 -1.29 21.83 4.48
CA SER A 22 -2.20 20.95 3.73
C SER A 22 -2.21 21.27 2.22
N TYR A 23 -1.90 22.51 1.83
CA TYR A 23 -1.76 22.91 0.42
C TYR A 23 -0.43 22.49 -0.22
N LEU A 24 0.53 21.97 0.54
CA LEU A 24 1.82 21.56 0.00
C LEU A 24 1.79 20.13 -0.57
N PRO A 25 2.59 19.84 -1.61
CA PRO A 25 2.74 18.47 -2.10
C PRO A 25 3.25 17.52 -1.01
N GLN A 26 2.75 16.28 -1.02
CA GLN A 26 3.13 15.23 -0.06
C GLN A 26 4.65 14.99 0.01
N SER A 27 5.35 15.07 -1.13
CA SER A 27 6.81 14.96 -1.18
C SER A 27 7.53 16.10 -0.43
N CYS A 28 7.01 17.33 -0.51
CA CYS A 28 7.55 18.48 0.19
C CYS A 28 7.37 18.34 1.71
N LEU A 29 6.21 17.86 2.14
CA LEU A 29 5.91 17.60 3.56
C LEU A 29 6.85 16.55 4.16
N LEU A 30 7.14 15.48 3.43
CA LEU A 30 7.97 14.38 3.91
C LEU A 30 9.48 14.67 3.89
N VAL A 31 9.96 15.48 2.94
CA VAL A 31 11.40 15.69 2.74
C VAL A 31 11.86 17.04 3.26
N THR A 32 11.10 18.10 3.03
CA THR A 32 11.56 19.49 3.27
C THR A 32 11.05 20.03 4.60
N VAL A 33 9.75 19.89 4.88
CA VAL A 33 9.09 20.50 6.05
C VAL A 33 9.66 19.96 7.37
N GLN A 34 9.98 18.66 7.42
CA GLN A 34 10.60 18.03 8.58
C GLN A 34 11.99 18.60 8.94
N LEU A 35 12.70 19.16 7.95
CA LEU A 35 14.07 19.64 8.11
C LEU A 35 14.17 21.13 8.46
N VAL A 36 13.05 21.87 8.42
CA VAL A 36 13.04 23.32 8.71
C VAL A 36 13.31 23.56 10.20
N CYS A 37 12.49 22.99 11.07
CA CYS A 37 12.70 23.01 12.52
C CYS A 37 11.85 21.94 13.24
N LYS A 38 12.10 21.74 14.54
CA LYS A 38 11.38 20.76 15.36
C LYS A 38 9.87 21.02 15.40
N ASN A 39 9.43 22.27 15.47
CA ASN A 39 8.01 22.60 15.53
C ASN A 39 7.28 22.23 14.23
N TRP A 40 7.95 22.39 13.08
CA TRP A 40 7.41 22.01 11.77
C TRP A 40 7.29 20.48 11.65
N ALA A 41 8.30 19.75 12.12
CA ALA A 41 8.25 18.30 12.18
C ALA A 41 7.11 17.80 13.10
N ILE A 42 6.92 18.43 14.27
CA ILE A 42 5.82 18.11 15.20
C ILE A 42 4.46 18.42 14.57
N ALA A 43 4.33 19.48 13.78
CA ALA A 43 3.06 19.79 13.12
C ALA A 43 2.60 18.68 12.16
N LEU A 44 3.52 17.94 11.54
CA LEU A 44 3.20 16.83 10.64
C LEU A 44 2.61 15.62 11.37
N THR A 45 2.76 15.52 12.69
CA THR A 45 2.10 14.47 13.51
C THR A 45 0.68 14.87 13.90
N SER A 46 0.12 15.93 13.30
CA SER A 46 -1.28 16.29 13.52
C SER A 46 -2.20 15.27 12.83
N PRO A 47 -3.36 14.91 13.41
CA PRO A 47 -4.25 13.93 12.79
C PRO A 47 -4.74 14.30 11.39
N SER A 48 -4.85 15.59 11.07
CA SER A 48 -5.24 16.09 9.75
C SER A 48 -4.17 15.83 8.70
N LEU A 49 -2.92 16.19 9.02
CA LEU A 49 -1.79 16.01 8.11
C LEU A 49 -1.37 14.54 8.02
N GLU A 50 -1.42 13.77 9.11
CA GLU A 50 -1.18 12.32 9.06
C GLU A 50 -2.16 11.60 8.13
N ARG A 51 -3.43 12.01 8.11
CA ARG A 51 -4.41 11.50 7.15
C ARG A 51 -4.09 11.94 5.73
N ALA A 52 -3.77 13.21 5.51
CA ALA A 52 -3.38 13.70 4.18
C ALA A 52 -2.14 12.96 3.64
N LEU A 53 -1.21 12.62 4.53
CA LEU A 53 0.02 11.87 4.23
C LEU A 53 -0.19 10.35 4.19
N CYS A 54 -1.41 9.85 4.40
CA CYS A 54 -1.73 8.43 4.44
C CYS A 54 -1.06 7.64 5.57
N PHE A 55 -0.56 8.29 6.63
CA PHE A 55 -0.06 7.58 7.82
C PHE A 55 -1.16 7.13 8.77
N ARG A 56 -2.28 7.84 8.74
CA ARG A 56 -3.42 7.60 9.62
C ARG A 56 -4.67 7.30 8.81
N PRO A 57 -5.49 6.32 9.25
CA PRO A 57 -6.82 6.09 8.70
C PRO A 57 -7.67 7.36 8.66
N ALA A 58 -8.18 7.70 7.48
CA ALA A 58 -9.27 8.65 7.37
C ALA A 58 -10.62 7.94 7.55
N ILE A 59 -11.48 8.60 8.31
CA ILE A 59 -12.86 8.20 8.57
C ILE A 59 -13.69 8.85 7.48
N HIS A 60 -13.75 8.27 6.28
CA HIS A 60 -14.63 8.78 5.25
C HIS A 60 -15.20 7.68 4.37
N ASN A 61 -16.52 7.75 4.19
CA ASN A 61 -17.33 6.96 3.24
C ASN A 61 -17.17 7.47 1.79
N GLY A 62 -16.02 8.08 1.49
CA GLY A 62 -15.71 8.67 0.19
C GLY A 62 -15.11 7.64 -0.78
N PRO A 63 -14.95 8.02 -2.06
CA PRO A 63 -14.26 7.17 -3.03
C PRO A 63 -12.83 6.92 -2.56
N SER A 64 -12.37 5.69 -2.75
CA SER A 64 -11.01 5.31 -2.39
C SER A 64 -10.00 6.16 -3.16
N THR A 65 -9.14 6.83 -2.42
CA THR A 65 -8.10 7.72 -2.94
C THR A 65 -6.74 7.11 -2.64
N TRP A 66 -5.91 6.96 -3.67
CA TRP A 66 -4.55 6.46 -3.54
C TRP A 66 -3.61 7.57 -3.07
N SER A 67 -2.51 7.19 -2.43
CA SER A 67 -1.43 8.16 -2.21
C SER A 67 -0.75 8.48 -3.54
N SER A 68 -0.86 9.74 -3.98
CA SER A 68 -0.21 10.24 -5.20
C SER A 68 1.31 10.05 -5.18
N LEU A 69 1.93 10.16 -3.99
CA LEU A 69 3.35 9.86 -3.82
C LEU A 69 3.65 8.39 -4.09
N LEU A 70 2.84 7.48 -3.54
CA LEU A 70 3.06 6.04 -3.74
C LEU A 70 2.84 5.66 -5.20
N GLU A 71 1.78 6.18 -5.82
CA GLU A 71 1.52 5.97 -7.25
C GLU A 71 2.70 6.43 -8.11
N GLN A 72 3.29 7.59 -7.82
CA GLN A 72 4.45 8.10 -8.56
C GLN A 72 5.69 7.21 -8.42
N GLN A 73 5.94 6.64 -7.23
CA GLN A 73 7.15 5.86 -6.95
C GLN A 73 6.99 4.36 -7.24
N PHE A 74 5.77 3.85 -7.13
CA PHE A 74 5.43 2.43 -7.15
C PHE A 74 4.36 2.09 -8.19
N GLY A 75 4.20 2.93 -9.22
CA GLY A 75 3.06 2.92 -10.15
C GLY A 75 2.68 1.58 -10.76
N VAL A 76 3.60 0.61 -10.87
CA VAL A 76 3.28 -0.76 -11.31
C VAL A 76 2.20 -1.45 -10.46
N PHE A 77 2.08 -1.11 -9.17
CA PHE A 77 1.05 -1.67 -8.29
C PHE A 77 -0.30 -0.96 -8.41
N PHE A 78 -0.31 0.23 -9.02
CA PHE A 78 -1.47 1.10 -9.13
C PHE A 78 -1.98 1.19 -10.58
N ASP A 79 -1.22 0.67 -11.55
CA ASP A 79 -1.61 0.63 -12.95
C ASP A 79 -2.49 -0.59 -13.25
N PHE A 80 -3.78 -0.43 -13.00
CA PHE A 80 -4.78 -1.45 -13.33
C PHE A 80 -5.17 -1.44 -14.81
N SER A 81 -4.65 -0.55 -15.67
CA SER A 81 -4.86 -0.68 -17.12
C SER A 81 -4.18 -1.94 -17.69
N LEU A 82 -3.22 -2.47 -16.92
CA LEU A 82 -2.61 -3.78 -17.12
C LEU A 82 -3.56 -4.96 -16.79
N THR A 83 -4.67 -4.75 -16.07
CA THR A 83 -5.63 -5.81 -15.69
C THR A 83 -6.57 -6.27 -16.83
N SER A 84 -6.39 -5.77 -18.05
CA SER A 84 -7.08 -6.29 -19.23
C SER A 84 -6.50 -7.65 -19.66
N ASN A 85 -6.80 -8.72 -18.91
CA ASN A 85 -6.57 -10.15 -19.22
C ASN A 85 -5.17 -10.58 -19.75
N ARG A 86 -4.16 -9.70 -19.82
CA ARG A 86 -2.88 -9.98 -20.50
C ARG A 86 -1.64 -9.34 -19.92
N ASN A 87 -1.72 -8.27 -19.11
CA ASN A 87 -0.52 -7.62 -18.61
C ASN A 87 -0.26 -7.98 -17.16
N VAL A 88 0.41 -9.10 -17.05
CA VAL A 88 1.00 -9.61 -15.83
C VAL A 88 2.23 -8.76 -15.48
N ILE A 89 2.38 -8.35 -14.22
CA ILE A 89 3.61 -7.71 -13.74
C ILE A 89 4.70 -8.80 -13.67
N ASP A 90 5.60 -8.81 -14.65
CA ASP A 90 6.79 -9.67 -14.64
C ASP A 90 7.99 -8.96 -13.99
N SER A 91 9.11 -9.67 -13.82
CA SER A 91 10.33 -9.07 -13.26
C SER A 91 10.83 -7.86 -14.06
N ALA A 92 10.51 -7.73 -15.36
CA ALA A 92 10.96 -6.64 -16.20
C ALA A 92 10.15 -5.35 -15.96
N ALA A 93 8.90 -5.45 -15.50
CA ALA A 93 8.12 -4.30 -15.05
C ALA A 93 8.81 -3.54 -13.92
N PHE A 94 9.63 -4.23 -13.11
CA PHE A 94 10.42 -3.62 -12.04
C PHE A 94 11.67 -2.90 -12.53
N ASP A 95 12.08 -3.11 -13.78
CA ASP A 95 13.35 -2.62 -14.31
C ASP A 95 13.39 -1.10 -14.49
N ASN A 96 12.23 -0.53 -14.82
CA ASN A 96 12.08 0.89 -15.11
C ASN A 96 11.70 1.72 -13.87
N LEU A 97 11.45 1.06 -12.74
CA LEU A 97 10.99 1.76 -11.55
C LEU A 97 12.12 2.53 -10.85
N PRO A 98 11.80 3.68 -10.23
CA PRO A 98 12.78 4.54 -9.55
C PRO A 98 13.64 3.79 -8.53
N TRP A 99 13.07 2.80 -7.84
CA TRP A 99 13.76 2.04 -6.80
C TRP A 99 14.86 1.10 -7.29
N LYS A 100 14.91 0.71 -8.56
CA LYS A 100 15.96 -0.21 -9.05
C LYS A 100 17.28 0.54 -9.15
N ARG A 101 17.21 1.85 -9.42
CA ARG A 101 18.35 2.78 -9.40
C ARG A 101 18.89 3.01 -7.99
N ASN A 102 18.06 2.84 -6.95
CA ASN A 102 18.47 3.05 -5.56
C ASN A 102 17.81 2.03 -4.61
N LEU A 103 18.08 0.74 -4.86
CA LEU A 103 17.45 -0.35 -4.11
C LEU A 103 17.78 -0.27 -2.61
N ALA A 104 18.97 0.23 -2.26
CA ALA A 104 19.38 0.40 -0.86
C ALA A 104 18.47 1.37 -0.10
N ALA A 105 18.08 2.48 -0.71
CA ALA A 105 17.17 3.44 -0.09
C ALA A 105 15.76 2.87 0.10
N PHE A 106 15.27 2.05 -0.84
CA PHE A 106 13.97 1.39 -0.74
C PHE A 106 13.98 0.12 0.14
N LYS A 107 15.16 -0.42 0.47
CA LYS A 107 15.31 -1.53 1.44
C LYS A 107 15.35 -1.08 2.89
N ARG A 108 15.41 0.22 3.14
CA ARG A 108 15.44 0.78 4.49
C ARG A 108 14.17 0.43 5.25
N ALA A 109 14.33 -0.25 6.38
CA ALA A 109 13.22 -0.63 7.25
C ALA A 109 12.51 0.58 7.88
N ASP A 110 13.23 1.70 8.04
CA ASP A 110 12.75 2.94 8.64
C ASP A 110 12.21 3.96 7.61
N ALA A 111 12.00 3.53 6.36
CA ALA A 111 11.51 4.43 5.33
C ALA A 111 10.01 4.73 5.55
N SER A 112 9.68 6.02 5.67
CA SER A 112 8.33 6.47 6.02
C SER A 112 7.24 5.94 5.08
N TRP A 113 7.51 5.81 3.78
CA TRP A 113 6.55 5.25 2.82
C TRP A 113 6.08 3.83 3.17
N ARG A 114 6.86 3.07 3.96
CA ARG A 114 6.46 1.72 4.39
C ARG A 114 5.26 1.75 5.31
N ASP A 115 5.16 2.81 6.12
CA ASP A 115 4.07 3.02 7.07
C ASP A 115 2.87 3.72 6.43
N MET A 116 2.97 4.16 5.18
CA MET A 116 1.84 4.78 4.49
C MET A 116 0.82 3.72 4.08
N LEU A 117 -0.45 4.03 4.28
CA LEU A 117 -1.60 3.33 3.73
C LEU A 117 -1.54 3.37 2.20
N VAL A 118 -1.89 2.25 1.57
CA VAL A 118 -1.91 2.15 0.10
C VAL A 118 -3.00 3.06 -0.48
N PHE A 119 -4.18 3.07 0.15
CA PHE A 119 -5.31 3.93 -0.19
C PHE A 119 -6.12 4.26 1.07
N GLN A 120 -6.98 5.27 0.94
CA GLN A 120 -7.93 5.66 1.97
C GLN A 120 -9.36 5.70 1.39
N PRO A 121 -10.39 5.17 2.06
CA PRO A 121 -10.36 4.57 3.40
C PRO A 121 -9.50 3.30 3.46
N PRO A 122 -8.95 2.91 4.63
CA PRO A 122 -8.03 1.78 4.70
C PRO A 122 -8.71 0.44 4.39
N ALA A 123 -7.99 -0.46 3.72
CA ALA A 123 -8.38 -1.86 3.64
C ALA A 123 -7.91 -2.63 4.87
N TYR A 124 -8.86 -3.26 5.56
CA TYR A 124 -8.58 -4.09 6.73
C TYR A 124 -8.37 -5.56 6.39
N GLU A 125 -8.60 -5.93 5.13
CA GLU A 125 -8.35 -7.26 4.62
C GLU A 125 -7.52 -7.18 3.35
N PHE A 126 -6.48 -8.02 3.30
CA PHE A 126 -5.64 -8.18 2.13
C PHE A 126 -5.67 -9.63 1.68
N ALA A 127 -6.37 -9.90 0.58
CA ALA A 127 -6.46 -11.23 0.03
C ALA A 127 -5.29 -11.51 -0.92
N ILE A 128 -4.74 -12.71 -0.84
CA ILE A 128 -3.71 -13.21 -1.73
C ILE A 128 -4.27 -14.45 -2.41
N GLU A 129 -4.39 -14.42 -3.72
CA GLU A 129 -4.89 -15.53 -4.54
C GLU A 129 -3.75 -16.20 -5.28
N ARG A 130 -3.44 -17.45 -4.90
CA ARG A 130 -2.52 -18.32 -5.62
C ARG A 130 -3.27 -19.03 -6.74
N ILE A 131 -2.90 -18.72 -7.97
CA ILE A 131 -3.45 -19.33 -9.19
C ILE A 131 -2.38 -20.22 -9.81
N LYS A 132 -2.60 -21.53 -9.81
CA LYS A 132 -1.67 -22.48 -10.41
C LYS A 132 -2.27 -23.05 -11.70
N HIS A 133 -1.48 -22.91 -12.77
CA HIS A 133 -1.80 -23.46 -14.08
C HIS A 133 -1.08 -24.80 -14.25
N ASP A 134 -1.83 -25.91 -14.29
CA ASP A 134 -1.29 -27.23 -14.57
C ASP A 134 -2.07 -27.96 -15.68
N ARG A 135 -1.73 -29.23 -15.94
CA ARG A 135 -2.39 -30.03 -16.98
C ARG A 135 -3.80 -30.48 -16.61
N GLY A 136 -4.13 -30.49 -15.31
CA GLY A 136 -5.45 -30.86 -14.78
C GLY A 136 -6.42 -29.68 -14.74
N GLY A 137 -5.92 -28.45 -14.85
CA GLY A 137 -6.72 -27.24 -14.99
C GLY A 137 -6.14 -26.07 -14.20
N LEU A 138 -7.04 -25.19 -13.79
CA LEU A 138 -6.77 -24.06 -12.93
C LEU A 138 -7.06 -24.46 -11.48
N SER A 139 -6.10 -24.26 -10.59
CA SER A 139 -6.33 -24.35 -9.14
C SER A 139 -6.14 -22.98 -8.51
N HIS A 140 -7.06 -22.64 -7.60
CA HIS A 140 -7.10 -21.38 -6.88
C HIS A 140 -7.00 -21.67 -5.39
N GLN A 141 -6.14 -20.95 -4.68
CA GLN A 141 -6.09 -20.95 -3.23
C GLN A 141 -5.98 -19.52 -2.73
N THR A 142 -6.83 -19.14 -1.79
CA THR A 142 -6.90 -17.77 -1.29
C THR A 142 -6.54 -17.73 0.19
N VAL A 143 -5.71 -16.76 0.55
CA VAL A 143 -5.36 -16.45 1.95
C VAL A 143 -5.76 -15.02 2.23
N ILE A 144 -6.39 -14.79 3.38
CA ILE A 144 -6.80 -13.45 3.80
C ILE A 144 -5.92 -13.02 4.96
N LEU A 145 -5.20 -11.91 4.77
CA LEU A 145 -4.36 -11.31 5.79
C LEU A 145 -5.11 -10.18 6.49
N PRO A 146 -5.33 -10.28 7.82
CA PRO A 146 -5.93 -9.21 8.59
C PRO A 146 -4.97 -8.03 8.70
N CYS A 147 -5.47 -6.84 8.37
CA CYS A 147 -4.75 -5.58 8.40
C CYS A 147 -5.45 -4.61 9.37
N PRO A 148 -5.39 -4.83 10.70
CA PRO A 148 -6.19 -4.08 11.67
C PRO A 148 -5.99 -2.56 11.63
N ASP A 149 -4.79 -2.10 11.24
CA ASP A 149 -4.45 -0.69 11.10
C ASP A 149 -4.50 -0.19 9.64
N GLY A 150 -5.07 -0.99 8.74
CA GLY A 150 -5.08 -0.78 7.30
C GLY A 150 -3.88 -1.39 6.57
N LEU A 151 -4.08 -1.71 5.28
CA LEU A 151 -3.03 -2.22 4.41
C LEU A 151 -1.99 -1.13 4.13
N ARG A 152 -0.74 -1.40 4.52
CA ARG A 152 0.40 -0.49 4.35
C ARG A 152 1.27 -0.88 3.16
N MET A 153 1.88 0.11 2.53
CA MET A 153 2.70 -0.08 1.33
C MET A 153 3.94 -0.94 1.59
N GLY A 154 4.52 -0.89 2.80
CA GLY A 154 5.65 -1.75 3.16
C GLY A 154 5.33 -3.24 3.00
N MET A 155 4.10 -3.64 3.35
CA MET A 155 3.64 -5.03 3.24
C MET A 155 3.48 -5.47 1.78
N VAL A 156 2.84 -4.64 0.96
CA VAL A 156 2.71 -4.89 -0.48
C VAL A 156 4.10 -5.00 -1.13
N TRP A 157 5.01 -4.11 -0.74
CA TRP A 157 6.37 -4.09 -1.25
C TRP A 157 7.16 -5.35 -0.90
N ASP A 158 7.15 -5.78 0.36
CA ASP A 158 7.89 -6.97 0.82
C ASP A 158 7.44 -8.21 0.06
N ILE A 159 6.12 -8.38 -0.09
CA ILE A 159 5.52 -9.50 -0.82
C ILE A 159 5.93 -9.46 -2.29
N ALA A 160 5.81 -8.30 -2.93
CA ALA A 160 6.14 -8.16 -4.34
C ALA A 160 7.64 -8.38 -4.63
N GLN A 161 8.53 -7.87 -3.77
CA GLN A 161 9.98 -8.07 -3.92
C GLN A 161 10.34 -9.56 -3.83
N GLU A 162 9.81 -10.27 -2.84
CA GLU A 162 10.08 -11.70 -2.67
C GLU A 162 9.56 -12.51 -3.86
N TRP A 163 8.34 -12.26 -4.34
CA TRP A 163 7.75 -13.10 -5.38
C TRP A 163 8.24 -12.75 -6.79
N CYS A 164 8.32 -11.47 -7.15
CA CYS A 164 8.72 -11.07 -8.51
C CYS A 164 10.24 -11.19 -8.72
N LEU A 165 11.05 -10.78 -7.75
CA LEU A 165 12.51 -10.70 -7.96
C LEU A 165 13.24 -11.99 -7.61
N ARG A 166 12.80 -12.74 -6.58
CA ARG A 166 13.49 -13.99 -6.21
C ARG A 166 12.95 -15.20 -6.95
N ARG A 167 11.63 -15.27 -7.14
CA ARG A 167 10.99 -16.47 -7.68
C ARG A 167 10.50 -16.34 -9.14
N LYS A 168 10.69 -15.16 -9.77
CA LYS A 168 10.25 -14.86 -11.15
C LYS A 168 8.77 -15.14 -11.37
N HIS A 169 7.98 -14.94 -10.32
CA HIS A 169 6.53 -15.03 -10.41
C HIS A 169 5.95 -13.72 -10.89
N TRP A 170 4.65 -13.78 -11.10
CA TRP A 170 3.94 -12.81 -11.85
C TRP A 170 2.75 -12.35 -10.99
N LEU A 171 2.50 -11.05 -10.95
CA LEU A 171 1.56 -10.43 -10.03
C LEU A 171 0.49 -9.63 -10.79
N GLN A 172 -0.71 -9.63 -10.21
CA GLN A 172 -1.79 -8.74 -10.59
C GLN A 172 -2.48 -8.26 -9.30
N MET A 173 -2.58 -6.96 -9.11
CA MET A 173 -3.37 -6.39 -8.02
C MET A 173 -4.75 -6.04 -8.56
N THR A 174 -5.80 -6.29 -7.79
CA THR A 174 -7.15 -5.78 -8.05
C THR A 174 -7.69 -5.09 -6.80
N GLY A 175 -8.27 -3.91 -7.02
CA GLY A 175 -8.94 -3.15 -5.99
C GLY A 175 -8.71 -1.65 -6.09
N PRO A 176 -9.28 -0.86 -5.17
CA PRO A 176 -10.21 -1.30 -4.15
C PRO A 176 -11.55 -1.73 -4.77
N GLU A 177 -11.94 -2.97 -4.51
CA GLU A 177 -13.26 -3.47 -4.88
C GLU A 177 -14.25 -3.03 -3.80
N TYR A 178 -15.42 -2.55 -4.23
CA TYR A 178 -16.52 -2.20 -3.35
C TYR A 178 -17.51 -3.37 -3.34
N GLU A 179 -17.81 -3.92 -2.17
CA GLU A 179 -18.92 -4.87 -2.03
C GLU A 179 -20.22 -4.09 -2.29
N LYS A 180 -20.89 -4.38 -3.42
CA LYS A 180 -21.96 -3.51 -3.95
C LYS A 180 -23.25 -3.54 -3.12
N GLU A 181 -23.48 -4.55 -2.29
CA GLU A 181 -24.75 -4.72 -1.57
C GLU A 181 -24.55 -5.47 -0.24
N TYR A 182 -24.15 -4.77 0.83
CA TYR A 182 -24.47 -5.24 2.18
C TYR A 182 -25.58 -4.35 2.76
N ARG A 183 -26.78 -4.90 2.87
CA ARG A 183 -27.96 -4.24 3.44
C ARG A 183 -28.26 -4.93 4.77
N ASN A 184 -27.83 -4.34 5.87
CA ASN A 184 -28.17 -4.84 7.20
C ASN A 184 -29.70 -4.79 7.38
N PRO A 185 -30.38 -5.94 7.59
CA PRO A 185 -31.83 -5.99 7.65
C PRO A 185 -32.43 -5.40 8.95
N GLU A 186 -31.63 -5.15 9.98
CA GLU A 186 -32.11 -4.66 11.29
C GLU A 186 -31.92 -3.15 11.50
N VAL A 187 -30.96 -2.54 10.79
CA VAL A 187 -30.63 -1.12 10.96
C VAL A 187 -30.57 -0.50 9.57
N GLY A 188 -31.59 0.30 9.22
CA GLY A 188 -31.80 0.90 7.89
C GLY A 188 -30.78 1.95 7.41
N TYR A 189 -29.50 1.83 7.80
CA TYR A 189 -28.38 2.60 7.26
C TYR A 189 -27.41 1.65 6.56
N ALA A 190 -26.95 2.03 5.36
CA ALA A 190 -25.91 1.29 4.64
C ALA A 190 -24.61 1.30 5.47
N GLU A 191 -24.09 0.12 5.79
CA GLU A 191 -22.83 -0.01 6.51
C GLU A 191 -21.68 0.64 5.73
N PRO A 192 -20.65 1.17 6.42
CA PRO A 192 -19.50 1.78 5.75
C PRO A 192 -18.84 0.77 4.80
N MET A 193 -18.74 1.14 3.52
CA MET A 193 -18.14 0.30 2.48
C MET A 193 -16.66 0.06 2.80
N ILE A 194 -16.31 -1.19 3.13
CA ILE A 194 -14.94 -1.57 3.45
C ILE A 194 -14.22 -1.92 2.14
N PRO A 195 -13.18 -1.17 1.76
CA PRO A 195 -12.45 -1.48 0.54
C PRO A 195 -11.62 -2.76 0.72
N LYS A 196 -11.64 -3.63 -0.29
CA LYS A 196 -10.85 -4.86 -0.33
C LYS A 196 -9.76 -4.76 -1.39
N MET A 197 -8.59 -5.29 -1.07
CA MET A 197 -7.46 -5.44 -1.99
C MET A 197 -7.17 -6.92 -2.20
N ILE A 198 -7.01 -7.34 -3.45
CA ILE A 198 -6.67 -8.71 -3.82
C ILE A 198 -5.36 -8.68 -4.62
N LEU A 199 -4.40 -9.51 -4.21
CA LEU A 199 -3.17 -9.75 -4.95
C LEU A 199 -3.21 -11.16 -5.55
N HIS A 200 -3.37 -11.22 -6.86
CA HIS A 200 -3.27 -12.44 -7.64
C HIS A 200 -1.81 -12.78 -7.89
N TRP A 201 -1.40 -13.94 -7.42
CA TRP A 201 -0.12 -14.57 -7.65
C TRP A 201 -0.33 -15.76 -8.55
N HIS A 202 0.27 -15.79 -9.75
CA HIS A 202 0.22 -17.00 -10.55
C HIS A 202 1.56 -17.70 -10.75
N ILE A 203 1.46 -19.03 -10.76
CA ILE A 203 2.55 -19.97 -10.88
C ILE A 203 2.33 -20.76 -12.17
N THR A 204 3.26 -20.62 -13.11
CA THR A 204 3.37 -21.51 -14.26
C THR A 204 4.36 -22.61 -13.93
N CYS A 205 3.88 -23.85 -13.82
CA CYS A 205 4.77 -24.99 -13.63
C CYS A 205 5.64 -25.16 -14.89
N PRO A 206 6.99 -25.23 -14.78
CA PRO A 206 7.82 -25.43 -15.95
C PRO A 206 7.57 -26.84 -16.53
N ARG A 207 7.74 -27.00 -17.85
CA ARG A 207 7.57 -28.30 -18.52
C ARG A 207 8.56 -29.34 -17.94
N ARG A 208 8.00 -30.50 -17.58
CA ARG A 208 8.62 -31.81 -17.25
C ARG A 208 10.09 -31.77 -16.77
N GLY A 209 10.29 -31.93 -15.47
CA GLY A 209 11.60 -32.26 -14.86
C GLY A 209 11.98 -31.41 -13.65
N SER A 210 11.39 -30.22 -13.53
CA SER A 210 11.55 -29.35 -12.37
C SER A 210 10.51 -29.71 -11.31
N ARG A 211 10.97 -30.22 -10.16
CA ARG A 211 10.15 -30.25 -8.95
C ARG A 211 9.85 -28.80 -8.56
N ALA A 212 8.58 -28.48 -8.26
CA ALA A 212 8.28 -27.35 -7.41
C ALA A 212 9.02 -27.62 -6.08
N SER A 213 9.91 -26.72 -5.68
CA SER A 213 10.65 -26.92 -4.43
C SER A 213 9.68 -26.66 -3.27
N LEU A 214 9.78 -27.46 -2.21
CA LEU A 214 9.16 -27.16 -0.91
C LEU A 214 9.60 -25.79 -0.35
N ASP A 215 10.64 -25.17 -0.94
CA ASP A 215 11.06 -23.79 -0.66
C ASP A 215 10.18 -22.72 -1.33
N ASP A 216 9.04 -23.09 -1.95
CA ASP A 216 8.08 -22.18 -2.59
C ASP A 216 7.09 -21.53 -1.59
N ASP A 217 7.23 -21.84 -0.30
CA ASP A 217 6.41 -21.27 0.77
C ASP A 217 7.06 -20.00 1.35
N TRP A 218 6.28 -18.95 1.58
CA TRP A 218 6.77 -17.63 1.97
C TRP A 218 6.48 -17.33 3.44
N VAL A 219 7.45 -16.69 4.11
CA VAL A 219 7.36 -16.22 5.50
C VAL A 219 7.62 -14.72 5.54
N SER A 220 6.66 -13.93 6.05
CA SER A 220 6.86 -12.50 6.31
C SER A 220 7.92 -12.31 7.39
N ARG A 221 8.91 -11.44 7.17
CA ARG A 221 9.85 -11.06 8.23
C ARG A 221 9.31 -9.97 9.16
N GLY A 222 8.13 -9.42 8.88
CA GLY A 222 7.53 -8.27 9.61
C GLY A 222 6.44 -8.64 10.62
N ARG A 223 5.93 -9.87 10.60
CA ARG A 223 5.05 -10.49 11.61
C ARG A 223 5.41 -11.96 11.71
N GLU A 224 5.21 -12.55 12.90
CA GLU A 224 5.60 -13.92 13.27
C GLU A 224 5.34 -14.97 12.17
N GLU A 225 6.21 -15.97 12.14
CA GLU A 225 6.30 -17.07 11.17
C GLU A 225 4.92 -17.67 10.83
N ILE A 226 4.36 -17.28 9.68
CA ILE A 226 3.19 -17.93 9.10
C ILE A 226 3.55 -18.25 7.66
N ASP A 227 3.70 -19.55 7.37
CA ASP A 227 3.51 -20.01 6.01
C ASP A 227 2.05 -19.79 5.64
N LEU A 228 1.85 -18.88 4.68
CA LEU A 228 0.52 -18.41 4.29
C LEU A 228 -0.40 -19.55 3.83
N PHE A 229 0.14 -20.68 3.36
CA PHE A 229 -0.65 -21.73 2.71
C PHE A 229 -0.59 -23.11 3.40
N GLU A 230 -0.01 -23.21 4.61
CA GLU A 230 0.12 -24.46 5.40
C GLU A 230 -0.89 -24.61 6.58
N ILE A 231 -2.02 -23.88 6.55
CA ILE A 231 -3.13 -24.09 7.51
C ILE A 231 -4.18 -25.05 6.96
#